data_AF-A0A7W0IZL5-F1
#
_entry.id   AF-A0A7W0IZL5-F1
#
_cell.length_a   1.000
_cell.length_b   1.000
_cell.length_c   1.000
_cell.angle_alpha   90.00
_cell.angle_beta   90.00
_cell.angle_gamma   90.00
#
_symmetry.space_group_name_H-M   'P 1'
#
loop_
_entity.id
_entity.type
_entity.pdbx_description
1 polymer ?
#
loop_
_entity_poly.entity_id
_entity_poly.type
_entity_poly.pdbx_seq_one_letter_code
_entity_poly.pdbx_strand_id
1 'polypeptide(L)'
;MEQLVFFISLGIGAVYLVSILREKWQKIVTGVIVWGGWAIAFWKFNGGEWPKVVALTTLGCLPFLFEVYPRKYAEAVRQELNSFFQTLLIVSVLMYFIIQAFKIPSGSMMDTYLIGDHLFACKFRDGWKIPLTKKYIKFASPVRGDVIIFKYPLDPKKDFIKRCIGLPGDT
;
A
#
# COMPACT_ATOMS: atom_id res chain seq x y z
N MET A 1 40.13 17.72 -32.40
CA MET A 1 39.19 18.65 -33.07
C MET A 1 38.31 17.90 -34.07
N GLU A 2 38.88 17.17 -35.03
CA GLU A 2 38.07 16.53 -36.10
C GLU A 2 37.07 15.46 -35.62
N GLN A 3 37.44 14.60 -34.66
CA GLN A 3 36.50 13.61 -34.13
C GLN A 3 35.30 14.27 -33.43
N LEU A 4 35.51 15.40 -32.75
CA LEU A 4 34.44 16.12 -32.05
C LEU A 4 33.42 16.70 -33.04
N VAL A 5 33.91 17.28 -34.15
CA VAL A 5 33.06 17.85 -35.21
C VAL A 5 32.23 16.78 -35.91
N PHE A 6 32.81 15.59 -36.13
CA PHE A 6 32.10 14.44 -36.70
C PHE A 6 30.94 13.97 -35.80
N PHE A 7 31.16 13.87 -34.49
CA PHE A 7 30.10 13.51 -33.55
C PHE A 7 28.97 14.54 -33.50
N ILE A 8 29.31 15.84 -33.61
CA ILE A 8 28.33 16.92 -33.64
C ILE A 8 27.48 16.86 -34.92
N SER A 9 28.08 16.62 -36.10
CA SER A 9 27.32 16.58 -37.35
C SER A 9 26.39 15.37 -37.45
N LEU A 10 26.84 14.21 -36.94
CA LEU A 10 26.06 12.97 -36.93
C LEU A 10 24.87 13.09 -35.95
N GLY A 11 25.07 13.79 -34.83
CA GLY A 11 24.00 14.13 -33.89
C GLY A 11 22.92 15.02 -34.51
N ILE A 12 23.31 16.07 -35.24
CA ILE A 12 22.35 16.99 -35.89
C ILE A 12 21.54 16.28 -36.99
N GLY A 13 22.19 15.45 -37.82
CA GLY A 13 21.51 14.68 -38.87
C GLY A 13 20.50 13.67 -38.32
N ALA A 14 20.83 13.00 -37.22
CA ALA A 14 19.92 12.07 -36.56
C ALA A 14 18.70 12.76 -35.95
N VAL A 15 18.87 13.96 -35.35
CA VAL A 15 17.76 14.78 -34.84
C VAL A 15 16.81 15.18 -35.97
N TYR A 16 17.34 15.53 -37.15
CA TYR A 16 16.53 15.88 -38.31
C TYR A 16 15.74 14.68 -38.84
N LEU A 17 16.34 13.49 -38.88
CA LEU A 17 15.65 12.25 -39.28
C LEU A 17 14.49 11.90 -38.33
N VAL A 18 14.68 12.15 -37.03
CA VAL A 18 13.63 11.93 -36.02
C VAL A 18 12.51 12.97 -36.12
N SER A 19 12.77 14.17 -36.67
CA SER A 19 11.74 15.20 -36.88
C SER A 19 10.55 14.74 -37.75
N ILE A 20 10.74 13.70 -38.58
CA ILE A 20 9.74 13.14 -39.51
C ILE A 20 8.80 12.12 -38.83
N LEU A 21 9.15 11.62 -37.64
CA LEU A 21 8.35 10.60 -36.94
C LEU A 21 7.15 11.21 -36.18
N ARG A 22 6.11 10.40 -35.95
CA ARG A 22 4.93 10.77 -35.13
C ARG A 22 5.38 11.07 -33.68
N GLU A 23 4.82 12.08 -33.02
CA GLU A 23 5.27 12.59 -31.69
C GLU A 23 5.63 11.52 -30.64
N LYS A 24 4.83 10.45 -30.52
CA LYS A 24 5.10 9.35 -29.57
C LYS A 24 6.40 8.60 -29.89
N TRP A 25 6.67 8.37 -31.17
CA TRP A 25 7.89 7.70 -31.64
C TRP A 25 9.08 8.66 -31.64
N GLN A 26 8.87 9.96 -31.81
CA GLN A 26 9.96 10.93 -31.68
C GLN A 26 10.63 10.88 -30.32
N LYS A 27 9.85 10.88 -29.23
CA LYS A 27 10.43 10.87 -27.88
C LYS A 27 11.22 9.59 -27.59
N ILE A 28 10.70 8.44 -28.03
CA ILE A 28 11.37 7.14 -27.86
C ILE A 28 12.64 7.07 -28.72
N VAL A 29 12.55 7.40 -30.01
CA VAL A 29 13.67 7.29 -30.95
C VAL A 29 14.75 8.33 -30.66
N THR A 30 14.38 9.58 -30.32
CA THR A 30 15.35 10.59 -29.86
C THR A 30 16.06 10.12 -28.59
N GLY A 31 15.31 9.54 -27.65
CA GLY A 31 15.88 8.95 -26.43
C GLY A 31 16.92 7.88 -26.72
N VAL A 32 16.56 6.89 -27.52
CA VAL A 32 17.47 5.77 -27.87
C VAL A 32 18.70 6.25 -28.62
N ILE A 33 18.55 7.18 -29.57
CA ILE A 33 19.66 7.70 -30.37
C ILE A 33 20.59 8.57 -29.52
N VAL A 34 20.05 9.51 -28.76
CA VAL A 34 20.86 10.43 -27.95
C VAL A 34 21.57 9.69 -26.84
N TRP A 35 20.86 8.84 -26.08
CA TRP A 35 21.48 8.08 -24.99
C TRP A 35 22.40 6.96 -25.48
N GLY A 36 22.06 6.28 -26.58
CA GLY A 36 22.92 5.28 -27.20
C GLY A 36 24.21 5.89 -27.74
N GLY A 37 24.11 7.05 -28.41
CA GLY A 37 25.27 7.80 -28.91
C GLY A 37 26.17 8.31 -27.78
N TRP A 38 25.59 8.86 -26.72
CA TRP A 38 26.32 9.30 -25.53
C TRP A 38 27.00 8.15 -24.79
N ALA A 39 26.35 6.99 -24.66
CA ALA A 39 26.96 5.81 -24.02
C ALA A 39 28.23 5.35 -24.76
N ILE A 40 28.19 5.30 -26.09
CA ILE A 40 29.34 4.90 -26.93
C ILE A 40 30.47 5.95 -26.86
N ALA A 41 30.13 7.24 -26.94
CA ALA A 41 31.10 8.32 -26.81
C ALA A 41 31.76 8.34 -25.42
N PHE A 42 30.97 8.15 -24.36
CA PHE A 42 31.42 8.14 -22.98
C PHE A 42 32.28 6.91 -22.64
N TRP A 43 31.99 5.76 -23.28
CA TRP A 43 32.83 4.57 -23.23
C TRP A 43 34.21 4.80 -23.85
N LYS A 44 34.25 5.44 -25.03
CA LYS A 44 35.50 5.77 -25.72
C LYS A 44 36.35 6.78 -24.93
N PHE A 45 35.72 7.65 -24.14
CA PHE A 45 36.39 8.66 -23.33
C PHE A 45 36.96 8.11 -22.00
N ASN A 46 36.30 7.12 -21.37
CA ASN A 46 36.73 6.53 -20.10
C ASN A 46 37.67 5.32 -20.22
N GLY A 47 38.41 5.21 -21.33
CA GLY A 47 39.42 4.15 -21.50
C GLY A 47 38.84 2.72 -21.55
N GLY A 48 37.55 2.55 -21.85
CA GLY A 48 36.94 1.24 -22.08
C GLY A 48 36.26 0.57 -20.88
N GLU A 49 36.15 1.22 -19.73
CA GLU A 49 35.53 0.66 -18.52
C GLU A 49 33.98 0.72 -18.54
N TRP A 50 33.33 -0.36 -18.98
CA TRP A 50 31.86 -0.47 -19.03
C TRP A 50 31.09 -0.21 -17.72
N PRO A 51 31.56 -0.62 -16.52
CA PRO A 51 30.75 -0.51 -15.29
C PRO A 51 30.40 0.94 -14.92
N LYS A 52 31.33 1.89 -15.11
CA LYS A 52 31.12 3.31 -14.81
C LYS A 52 30.20 3.98 -15.81
N VAL A 53 30.33 3.61 -17.08
CA VAL A 53 29.49 4.12 -18.19
C VAL A 53 28.03 3.72 -17.98
N VAL A 54 27.79 2.44 -17.62
CA VAL A 54 26.42 1.95 -17.38
C VAL A 54 25.79 2.64 -16.18
N ALA A 55 26.52 2.83 -15.07
CA ALA A 55 25.98 3.48 -13.88
C ALA A 55 25.60 4.96 -14.12
N LEU A 56 26.42 5.71 -14.85
CA LEU A 56 26.16 7.12 -15.15
C LEU A 56 25.05 7.32 -16.18
N THR A 57 25.01 6.46 -17.21
CA THR A 57 23.97 6.52 -18.24
C THR A 57 22.61 6.05 -17.74
N THR A 58 22.56 5.04 -16.85
CA THR A 58 21.30 4.62 -16.21
C THR A 58 20.74 5.67 -15.26
N LEU A 59 21.58 6.30 -14.43
CA LEU A 59 21.16 7.40 -13.55
C LEU A 59 20.65 8.62 -14.32
N GLY A 60 21.27 8.95 -15.46
CA GLY A 60 20.81 10.03 -16.33
C GLY A 60 19.57 9.69 -17.16
N CYS A 61 19.39 8.42 -17.54
CA CYS A 61 18.25 7.97 -18.34
C CYS A 61 16.96 7.84 -17.50
N LEU A 62 17.07 7.64 -16.18
CA LEU A 62 15.95 7.57 -15.24
C LEU A 62 14.97 8.77 -15.32
N PRO A 63 15.41 10.03 -15.23
CA PRO A 63 14.52 11.18 -15.40
C PRO A 63 13.94 11.30 -16.82
N PHE A 64 14.69 10.91 -17.85
CA PHE A 64 14.20 10.90 -19.24
C PHE A 64 13.11 9.84 -19.47
N LEU A 65 13.27 8.64 -18.89
CA LEU A 65 12.24 7.60 -18.90
C LEU A 65 10.95 8.08 -18.22
N PHE A 66 11.07 8.88 -17.15
CA PHE A 66 9.93 9.48 -16.46
C PHE A 66 9.22 10.56 -17.31
N GLU A 67 9.95 11.25 -18.19
CA GLU A 67 9.39 12.24 -19.13
C GLU A 67 8.75 11.60 -20.37
N VAL A 68 9.28 10.46 -20.82
CA VAL A 68 8.71 9.65 -21.91
C VAL A 68 7.49 8.85 -21.44
N TYR A 69 7.41 8.50 -20.14
CA TYR A 69 6.24 7.84 -19.59
C TYR A 69 5.03 8.80 -19.57
N PRO A 70 3.89 8.44 -20.17
CA PRO A 70 2.76 9.35 -20.29
C PRO A 70 2.18 9.68 -18.90
N ARG A 71 2.05 10.98 -18.58
CA ARG A 71 1.39 11.46 -17.35
C ARG A 71 0.02 10.83 -17.08
N LYS A 72 -0.70 10.42 -18.14
CA LYS A 72 -1.98 9.69 -18.02
C LYS A 72 -1.87 8.45 -17.12
N TYR A 73 -0.76 7.72 -17.14
CA TYR A 73 -0.59 6.54 -16.30
C TYR A 73 -0.37 6.93 -14.83
N ALA A 74 0.39 7.99 -14.55
CA ALA A 74 0.57 8.48 -13.19
C ALA A 74 -0.74 8.96 -12.56
N GLU A 75 -1.59 9.65 -13.33
CA GLU A 75 -2.92 10.07 -12.87
C GLU A 75 -3.88 8.88 -12.69
N ALA A 76 -3.85 7.90 -13.60
CA ALA A 76 -4.64 6.67 -13.45
C ALA A 76 -4.24 5.90 -12.17
N VAL A 77 -2.94 5.72 -11.94
CA VAL A 77 -2.43 5.07 -10.73
C VAL A 77 -2.82 5.86 -9.48
N ARG A 78 -2.74 7.20 -9.50
CA ARG A 78 -3.14 8.05 -8.39
C ARG A 78 -4.64 7.90 -8.06
N GLN A 79 -5.49 7.81 -9.08
CA GLN A 79 -6.93 7.63 -8.89
C GLN A 79 -7.25 6.27 -8.26
N GLU A 80 -6.67 5.19 -8.78
CA GLU A 80 -6.83 3.84 -8.23
C GLU A 80 -6.35 3.76 -6.77
N LEU A 81 -5.20 4.36 -6.46
CA LEU A 81 -4.67 4.42 -5.10
C LEU A 81 -5.59 5.20 -4.16
N ASN A 82 -6.14 6.33 -4.60
CA ASN A 82 -7.05 7.14 -3.78
C ASN A 82 -8.34 6.38 -3.47
N SER A 83 -8.97 5.77 -4.48
CA SER A 83 -10.18 4.97 -4.30
C SER A 83 -9.93 3.77 -3.40
N PHE A 84 -8.84 3.03 -3.63
CA PHE A 84 -8.45 1.90 -2.79
C PHE A 84 -8.22 2.33 -1.34
N PHE A 85 -7.48 3.42 -1.14
CA PHE A 85 -7.18 3.93 0.20
C PHE A 85 -8.45 4.40 0.92
N GLN A 86 -9.37 5.07 0.23
CA GLN A 86 -10.65 5.50 0.79
C GLN A 86 -11.49 4.30 1.24
N THR A 87 -11.62 3.27 0.41
CA THR A 87 -12.34 2.04 0.77
C THR A 87 -11.67 1.34 1.96
N LEU A 88 -10.35 1.19 1.94
CA LEU A 88 -9.59 0.57 3.03
C LEU A 88 -9.78 1.34 4.35
N LEU A 89 -9.76 2.67 4.31
CA LEU A 89 -9.98 3.52 5.48
C LEU A 89 -11.37 3.28 6.07
N ILE A 90 -12.41 3.31 5.24
CA ILE A 90 -13.80 3.08 5.67
C ILE A 90 -13.95 1.70 6.30
N VAL A 91 -13.46 0.64 5.63
CA VAL A 91 -13.52 -0.74 6.15
C VAL A 91 -12.72 -0.88 7.44
N SER A 92 -11.53 -0.29 7.51
CA SER A 92 -10.67 -0.34 8.70
C SER A 92 -11.34 0.32 9.91
N VAL A 93 -11.93 1.51 9.73
CA VAL A 93 -12.68 2.21 10.79
C VAL A 93 -13.88 1.37 11.23
N LEU A 94 -14.64 0.82 10.28
CA LEU A 94 -15.80 -0.02 10.56
C LEU A 94 -15.42 -1.28 11.33
N MET A 95 -14.39 -2.01 10.90
CA MET A 95 -13.93 -3.23 11.59
C MET A 95 -13.29 -2.91 12.95
N TYR A 96 -12.53 -1.82 13.07
CA TYR A 96 -11.91 -1.49 14.35
C TYR A 96 -12.95 -1.17 15.44
N PHE A 97 -13.99 -0.42 15.08
CA PHE A 97 -14.98 0.10 16.04
C PHE A 97 -16.24 -0.73 16.18
N ILE A 98 -16.73 -1.35 15.10
CA ILE A 98 -18.02 -2.03 15.10
C ILE A 98 -17.85 -3.55 15.29
N ILE A 99 -17.00 -4.20 14.48
CA ILE A 99 -16.97 -5.67 14.37
C ILE A 99 -15.60 -6.22 14.73
N GLN A 100 -15.50 -6.99 15.82
CA GLN A 100 -14.27 -7.73 16.13
C GLN A 100 -14.47 -9.24 15.92
N ALA A 101 -13.55 -9.85 15.17
CA ALA A 101 -13.46 -11.29 15.05
C ALA A 101 -12.72 -11.89 16.24
N PHE A 102 -13.28 -12.94 16.83
CA PHE A 102 -12.69 -13.73 17.91
C PHE A 102 -12.64 -15.20 17.50
N LYS A 103 -11.55 -15.87 17.85
CA LYS A 103 -11.44 -17.33 17.73
C LYS A 103 -11.62 -17.93 19.11
N ILE A 104 -12.43 -18.97 19.25
CA ILE A 104 -12.67 -19.64 20.54
C ILE A 104 -11.58 -20.70 20.77
N PRO A 105 -10.68 -20.52 21.76
CA PRO A 105 -9.63 -21.50 22.04
C PRO A 105 -10.08 -22.58 23.06
N SER A 106 -11.22 -22.41 23.72
CA SER A 106 -11.63 -23.25 24.87
C SER A 106 -13.07 -23.72 24.77
N GLY A 107 -13.32 -24.97 25.14
CA GLY A 107 -14.65 -25.61 25.11
C GLY A 107 -15.62 -25.22 26.24
N SER A 108 -15.45 -24.08 26.90
CA SER A 108 -16.35 -23.71 28.01
C SER A 108 -17.78 -23.39 27.57
N MET A 109 -18.02 -23.22 26.26
CA MET A 109 -19.34 -23.01 25.66
C MET A 109 -19.69 -24.12 24.67
N MET A 110 -19.18 -25.35 24.86
CA MET A 110 -19.38 -26.47 23.90
C MET A 110 -20.85 -26.74 23.56
N ASP A 111 -21.79 -26.43 24.46
CA ASP A 111 -23.23 -26.58 24.21
C ASP A 111 -23.76 -25.65 23.11
N THR A 112 -23.07 -24.54 22.80
CA THR A 112 -23.47 -23.56 21.77
C THR A 112 -22.38 -23.31 20.71
N TYR A 113 -21.10 -23.40 21.07
CA TYR A 113 -19.97 -23.07 20.20
C TYR A 113 -18.84 -24.10 20.33
N LEU A 114 -18.30 -24.55 19.21
CA LEU A 114 -17.25 -25.56 19.17
C LEU A 114 -15.85 -24.91 19.20
N ILE A 115 -14.86 -25.71 19.60
CA ILE A 115 -13.46 -25.28 19.63
C ILE A 115 -12.99 -25.09 18.19
N GLY A 116 -12.46 -23.89 17.89
CA GLY A 116 -12.00 -23.54 16.54
C GLY A 116 -12.95 -22.65 15.75
N ASP A 117 -14.16 -22.40 16.26
CA ASP A 117 -15.12 -21.49 15.63
C ASP A 117 -14.66 -20.03 15.69
N HIS A 118 -15.07 -19.27 14.66
CA HIS A 118 -14.84 -17.84 14.53
C HIS A 118 -16.15 -17.09 14.81
N LEU A 119 -16.12 -16.20 15.80
CA LEU A 119 -17.25 -15.37 16.18
C LEU A 119 -17.00 -13.93 15.76
N PHE A 120 -18.02 -13.30 15.18
CA PHE A 120 -18.05 -11.86 14.97
C PHE A 120 -18.83 -11.20 16.10
N ALA A 121 -18.17 -10.35 16.85
CA ALA A 121 -18.78 -9.61 17.96
C ALA A 121 -18.97 -8.14 17.59
N CYS A 122 -20.19 -7.65 17.80
CA CYS A 122 -20.54 -6.24 17.63
C CYS A 122 -20.22 -5.46 18.90
N LYS A 123 -19.10 -4.73 18.90
CA LYS A 123 -18.66 -3.90 20.04
C LYS A 123 -19.59 -2.72 20.34
N PHE A 124 -20.33 -2.27 19.34
CA PHE A 124 -21.19 -1.09 19.44
C PHE A 124 -22.25 -1.23 20.54
N ARG A 125 -22.77 -2.44 20.78
CA ARG A 125 -23.82 -2.70 21.79
C ARG A 125 -23.29 -2.59 23.23
N ASP A 126 -22.15 -3.24 23.51
CA ASP A 126 -21.67 -3.41 24.87
C ASP A 126 -20.99 -2.13 25.39
N GLY A 127 -20.30 -1.40 24.50
CA GLY A 127 -19.65 -0.15 24.84
C GLY A 127 -18.33 0.06 24.12
N TRP A 128 -17.96 1.32 23.97
CA TRP A 128 -16.73 1.72 23.28
C TRP A 128 -15.63 2.04 24.31
N LYS A 129 -14.44 1.45 24.11
CA LYS A 129 -13.22 1.85 24.82
C LYS A 129 -12.49 2.93 24.04
N ILE A 130 -12.34 4.12 24.61
CA ILE A 130 -11.64 5.22 23.94
C ILE A 130 -10.17 4.81 23.77
N PRO A 131 -9.62 4.77 22.54
CA PRO A 131 -8.20 4.51 22.35
C PRO A 131 -7.40 5.58 23.10
N LEU A 132 -6.30 5.18 23.77
CA LEU A 132 -5.43 6.04 24.61
C LEU A 132 -5.99 6.44 25.99
N THR A 133 -7.24 6.13 26.33
CA THR A 133 -7.80 6.42 27.67
C THR A 133 -8.29 5.13 28.34
N LYS A 134 -8.23 5.05 29.69
CA LYS A 134 -8.83 3.94 30.45
C LYS A 134 -10.36 4.01 30.57
N LYS A 135 -11.00 5.01 29.94
CA LYS A 135 -12.44 5.28 30.05
C LYS A 135 -13.21 4.36 29.11
N TYR A 136 -14.23 3.71 29.67
CA TYR A 136 -15.14 2.84 28.95
C TYR A 136 -16.53 3.48 28.95
N ILE A 137 -17.10 3.67 27.77
CA ILE A 137 -18.46 4.20 27.60
C ILE A 137 -19.38 3.01 27.38
N LYS A 138 -20.27 2.74 28.34
CA LYS A 138 -21.33 1.73 28.21
C LYS A 138 -22.51 2.36 27.47
N PHE A 139 -23.00 1.69 26.43
CA PHE A 139 -24.18 2.12 25.67
C PHE A 139 -25.43 1.35 26.09
N ALA A 140 -25.34 0.02 26.17
CA ALA A 140 -26.41 -0.84 26.65
C ALA A 140 -25.93 -1.73 27.81
N SER A 141 -26.87 -2.11 28.68
CA SER A 141 -26.64 -3.13 29.70
C SER A 141 -26.98 -4.51 29.14
N PRO A 142 -26.23 -5.57 29.50
CA PRO A 142 -26.51 -6.93 29.02
C PRO A 142 -27.84 -7.43 29.58
N VAL A 143 -28.54 -8.26 28.80
CA VAL A 143 -29.78 -8.93 29.21
C VAL A 143 -29.47 -10.38 29.57
N ARG A 144 -30.29 -11.00 30.43
CA ARG A 144 -30.18 -12.43 30.72
C ARG A 144 -30.23 -13.23 29.41
N GLY A 145 -29.31 -14.18 29.27
CA GLY A 145 -29.15 -15.00 28.08
C GLY A 145 -28.19 -14.44 27.04
N ASP A 146 -27.77 -13.17 27.11
CA ASP A 146 -26.80 -12.60 26.17
C ASP A 146 -25.42 -13.25 26.29
N VAL A 147 -24.75 -13.46 25.15
CA VAL A 147 -23.33 -13.81 25.12
C VAL A 147 -22.52 -12.53 25.14
N ILE A 148 -21.73 -12.35 26.19
CA ILE A 148 -20.89 -11.17 26.39
C ILE A 148 -19.42 -11.54 26.32
N ILE A 149 -18.62 -10.61 25.81
CA ILE A 149 -17.17 -10.71 25.77
C ILE A 149 -16.60 -9.68 26.73
N PHE A 150 -15.84 -10.14 27.71
CA PHE A 150 -15.25 -9.26 28.71
C PHE A 150 -13.82 -9.67 29.02
N LYS A 151 -13.05 -8.73 29.56
CA LYS A 151 -11.68 -8.99 30.01
C LYS A 151 -11.70 -9.74 31.32
N TYR A 152 -10.93 -10.82 31.41
CA TYR A 152 -10.82 -11.58 32.65
C TYR A 152 -10.27 -10.66 33.77
N PRO A 153 -10.95 -10.53 34.92
CA PRO A 153 -10.61 -9.53 35.94
C PRO A 153 -9.21 -9.75 36.55
N LEU A 154 -8.73 -10.99 36.61
CA LEU A 154 -7.41 -11.32 37.16
C LEU A 154 -6.28 -11.18 36.12
N ASP A 155 -6.58 -11.35 34.82
CA ASP A 155 -5.62 -11.14 33.72
C ASP A 155 -6.29 -10.46 32.52
N PRO A 156 -6.23 -9.11 32.44
CA PRO A 156 -6.88 -8.33 31.37
C PRO A 156 -6.33 -8.56 29.95
N LYS A 157 -5.25 -9.36 29.83
CA LYS A 157 -4.72 -9.78 28.53
C LYS A 157 -5.58 -10.86 27.89
N LYS A 158 -6.44 -11.53 28.66
CA LYS A 158 -7.32 -12.59 28.18
C LYS A 158 -8.76 -12.09 28.08
N ASP A 159 -9.35 -12.27 26.91
CA ASP A 159 -10.77 -12.00 26.68
C ASP A 159 -11.56 -13.30 26.85
N PHE A 160 -12.67 -13.25 27.60
CA PHE A 160 -13.52 -14.39 27.92
C PHE A 160 -14.90 -14.18 27.30
N ILE A 161 -15.46 -15.26 26.76
CA ILE A 161 -16.79 -15.28 26.15
C ILE A 161 -17.68 -16.13 27.07
N LYS A 162 -18.70 -15.51 27.66
CA LYS A 162 -19.62 -16.19 28.60
C LYS A 162 -21.06 -15.73 28.38
N ARG A 163 -22.01 -16.58 28.77
CA ARG A 163 -23.44 -16.25 28.76
C ARG A 163 -23.79 -15.52 30.06
N CYS A 164 -24.48 -14.40 29.97
CA CYS A 164 -24.97 -13.64 31.12
C CYS A 164 -26.18 -14.37 31.73
N ILE A 165 -26.02 -14.94 32.92
CA ILE A 165 -27.09 -15.65 33.63
C ILE A 165 -27.63 -14.81 34.80
N GLY A 166 -26.76 -14.05 35.46
CA GLY A 166 -27.13 -13.14 36.54
C GLY A 166 -26.90 -11.68 36.17
N LEU A 167 -27.90 -10.86 36.45
CA LEU A 167 -27.87 -9.40 36.38
C LEU A 167 -27.74 -8.83 37.80
N PRO A 168 -27.34 -7.54 37.93
CA PRO A 168 -27.34 -6.88 39.23
C PRO A 168 -28.71 -6.94 39.90
N GLY A 169 -28.78 -7.55 41.09
CA GLY A 169 -30.03 -7.75 41.84
C GLY A 169 -30.56 -9.19 41.82
N ASP A 170 -29.98 -10.06 41.00
CA ASP A 170 -30.31 -11.49 41.01
C ASP A 170 -29.63 -12.20 42.20
N THR A 171 -30.31 -13.21 42.77
CA THR A 171 -29.82 -14.07 43.86
C THR A 171 -29.72 -15.52 43.42
#